data_AF-A0A9E5MRQ7-F1
#
_entry.id   AF-A0A9E5MRQ7-F1
#
_cell.length_a   1.000
_cell.length_b   1.000
_cell.length_c   1.000
_cell.angle_alpha   90.00
_cell.angle_beta   90.00
_cell.angle_gamma   90.00
#
_symmetry.space_group_name_H-M   'P 1'
#
loop_
_entity.id
_entity.type
_entity.pdbx_description
1 polymer ?
#
loop_
_entity_poly.entity_id
_entity_poly.type
_entity_poly.pdbx_seq_one_letter_code
_entity_poly.pdbx_strand_id
1 'polypeptide(L)'
;RKKQPYEVYDQIDFDIPIGTNGDCYDRYLVRVEEMRQSNRIIKQCVDWLRANPGPVMLDDHKIVPPRRIEMKDDMESLIHHFKLFTEGYCVPEG
;
A
#
# COMPACT_ATOMS: atom_id res chain seq x y z
N ARG A 1 9.83 2.15 9.29
CA ARG A 1 9.97 2.62 7.90
C ARG A 1 11.42 2.59 7.42
N LYS A 2 12.41 3.18 8.11
CA LYS A 2 13.84 3.04 7.70
C LYS A 2 14.58 1.78 8.19
N LYS A 3 14.35 1.31 9.43
CA LYS A 3 15.09 0.16 10.00
C LYS A 3 14.70 -1.19 9.41
N GLN A 4 13.41 -1.38 9.14
CA GLN A 4 12.84 -2.53 8.45
C GLN A 4 11.90 -1.95 7.40
N PRO A 5 12.42 -1.68 6.18
CA PRO A 5 11.59 -1.18 5.10
C PRO A 5 10.63 -2.28 4.64
N TYR A 6 9.43 -1.85 4.25
CA TYR A 6 8.40 -2.67 3.64
C TYR A 6 7.84 -1.90 2.45
N GLU A 7 7.15 -2.60 1.54
CA GLU A 7 6.64 -2.01 0.29
C GLU A 7 7.75 -1.29 -0.49
N VAL A 8 7.66 0.03 -0.62
CA VAL A 8 8.55 0.88 -1.44
C VAL A 8 9.14 2.03 -0.60
N TYR A 9 9.08 1.94 0.73
CA TYR A 9 9.61 3.00 1.62
C TYR A 9 11.14 3.13 1.57
N ASP A 10 11.84 2.15 1.03
CA ASP A 10 13.28 2.17 0.77
C ASP A 10 13.65 3.08 -0.41
N GLN A 11 12.76 3.25 -1.38
CA GLN A 11 12.98 4.07 -2.59
C GLN A 11 12.45 5.51 -2.46
N ILE A 12 11.77 5.82 -1.35
CA ILE A 12 11.18 7.14 -1.10
C ILE A 12 12.10 7.94 -0.18
N ASP A 13 12.32 9.21 -0.54
CA ASP A 13 13.20 10.10 0.21
C ASP A 13 12.42 10.91 1.26
N PHE A 14 12.69 10.62 2.53
CA PHE A 14 12.14 11.34 3.68
C PHE A 14 13.08 11.25 4.91
N ASP A 15 12.93 12.24 5.78
CA ASP A 15 13.69 12.37 7.02
C ASP A 15 12.84 12.02 8.25
N ILE A 16 13.49 11.54 9.32
CA ILE A 16 12.83 11.24 10.60
C ILE A 16 13.21 12.34 11.60
N PRO A 17 12.28 13.20 12.02
CA PRO A 17 12.57 14.23 13.01
C PRO A 17 12.81 13.62 14.38
N ILE A 18 13.84 14.10 15.09
CA ILE A 18 14.20 13.67 16.44
C ILE A 18 14.27 14.93 17.31
N GLY A 19 13.51 14.95 18.41
CA GLY A 19 13.56 16.04 19.40
C GLY A 19 14.80 15.94 20.30
N THR A 20 15.22 17.04 20.90
CA THR A 20 16.45 17.12 21.71
C THR A 20 16.20 17.00 23.22
N ASN A 21 15.13 17.59 23.73
CA ASN A 21 14.85 17.75 25.15
C ASN A 21 13.82 16.74 25.68
N GLY A 22 12.96 16.21 24.81
CA GLY A 22 11.98 15.16 25.17
C GLY A 22 10.74 15.67 25.91
N ASP A 23 10.46 16.97 25.85
CA ASP A 23 9.28 17.58 26.45
C ASP A 23 8.02 17.44 25.57
N CYS A 24 6.91 18.03 26.01
CA CYS A 24 5.66 18.04 25.22
C CYS A 24 5.77 18.91 23.96
N TYR A 25 6.64 19.92 23.97
CA TYR A 25 6.82 20.85 22.86
C TYR A 25 7.60 20.20 21.72
N ASP A 26 8.66 19.46 22.02
CA ASP A 26 9.41 18.64 21.08
C ASP A 26 8.51 17.59 20.42
N ARG A 27 7.64 16.94 21.20
CA ARG A 27 6.66 16.00 20.63
C ARG A 27 5.71 16.69 19.66
N TYR A 28 5.25 17.90 19.98
CA TYR A 28 4.44 18.69 19.06
C TYR A 28 5.21 19.03 17.77
N LEU A 29 6.45 19.52 17.89
CA LEU A 29 7.28 19.86 16.74
C LEU A 29 7.61 18.65 15.85
N VAL A 30 7.97 17.52 16.46
CA VAL A 30 8.19 16.24 15.76
C VAL A 30 6.95 15.85 14.96
N ARG A 31 5.75 15.97 15.53
CA ARG A 31 4.49 15.67 14.82
C ARG A 31 4.24 16.62 13.65
N VAL A 32 4.50 17.91 13.83
CA VAL A 32 4.37 18.89 12.75
C VAL A 32 5.34 18.58 11.61
N GLU A 33 6.57 18.20 11.93
CA GLU A 33 7.57 17.86 10.93
C GLU A 33 7.26 16.51 10.25
N GLU A 34 6.76 15.51 10.98
CA GLU A 34 6.25 14.26 10.39
C GLU A 34 5.14 14.51 9.36
N MET A 35 4.25 15.49 9.59
CA MET A 35 3.22 15.86 8.61
C MET A 35 3.84 16.47 7.35
N ARG A 36 4.89 17.29 7.47
CA ARG A 36 5.61 17.85 6.32
C ARG A 36 6.32 16.76 5.52
N GLN A 37 6.99 15.82 6.20
CA GLN A 37 7.63 14.68 5.55
C GLN A 37 6.60 13.75 4.89
N SER A 38 5.43 13.58 5.49
CA SER A 38 4.32 12.83 4.87
C SER A 38 3.83 13.49 3.57
N ASN A 39 3.70 14.81 3.54
CA ASN A 39 3.37 15.54 2.31
C ASN A 39 4.45 15.38 1.23
N ARG A 40 5.73 15.35 1.62
CA ARG A 40 6.85 15.10 0.70
C ARG A 40 6.78 13.69 0.09
N ILE A 41 6.47 12.67 0.90
CA ILE A 41 6.25 11.30 0.45
C ILE A 41 5.09 11.25 -0.56
N ILE A 42 3.94 11.85 -0.23
CA ILE A 42 2.76 11.85 -1.12
C ILE A 42 3.09 12.48 -2.47
N LYS A 43 3.81 13.60 -2.48
CA LYS A 43 4.20 14.27 -3.73
C LYS A 43 5.07 13.36 -4.60
N GLN A 44 6.09 12.71 -4.03
CA GLN A 44 6.94 11.76 -4.75
C GLN A 44 6.14 10.57 -5.30
N CYS A 45 5.22 10.00 -4.51
CA CYS A 45 4.37 8.90 -4.96
C CYS A 45 3.45 9.31 -6.11
N VAL A 46 2.85 10.50 -6.06
CA VAL A 46 1.98 11.01 -7.13
C VAL A 46 2.78 11.23 -8.42
N ASP A 47 3.97 11.81 -8.34
CA ASP A 47 4.84 12.03 -9.49
C ASP A 47 5.28 10.69 -10.10
N TRP A 48 5.60 9.70 -9.27
CA TRP A 48 5.96 8.35 -9.72
C TRP A 48 4.79 7.58 -10.36
N LEU A 49 3.60 7.64 -9.76
CA LEU A 49 2.38 7.00 -10.30
C LEU A 49 1.96 7.58 -11.65
N ARG A 50 2.20 8.88 -11.88
CA ARG A 50 1.94 9.52 -13.17
C ARG A 50 2.89 9.04 -14.27
N ALA A 51 4.14 8.73 -13.92
CA ALA A 51 5.14 8.23 -14.86
C ALA A 51 4.99 6.73 -15.13
N ASN A 52 4.51 5.95 -14.15
CA ASN A 52 4.48 4.49 -14.20
C ASN A 52 3.03 3.95 -14.09
N PRO A 53 2.30 3.83 -15.20
CA PRO A 53 1.01 3.15 -15.20
C PRO A 53 1.21 1.63 -15.09
N GLY A 54 0.45 0.98 -14.22
CA GLY A 54 0.50 -0.46 -14.02
C GLY A 54 -0.76 -1.01 -13.34
N PRO A 55 -0.93 -2.35 -13.30
CA PRO A 55 -2.02 -2.97 -12.57
C PRO A 55 -1.87 -2.71 -11.06
N VAL A 56 -2.98 -2.36 -10.41
CA VAL A 56 -3.02 -2.08 -8.96
C VAL A 56 -3.20 -3.35 -8.13
N MET A 57 -3.75 -4.40 -8.75
CA MET A 57 -3.97 -5.69 -8.12
C MET A 57 -3.18 -6.78 -8.85
N LEU A 58 -2.88 -7.88 -8.16
CA LEU A 58 -2.28 -9.07 -8.76
C LEU A 58 -3.22 -9.68 -9.79
N ASP A 59 -2.65 -10.30 -10.82
CA ASP A 59 -3.40 -11.00 -11.88
C ASP A 59 -3.89 -12.39 -11.44
N ASP A 60 -3.53 -12.87 -10.24
CA ASP A 60 -3.98 -14.17 -9.73
C ASP A 60 -5.40 -14.08 -9.13
N HIS A 61 -6.37 -14.56 -9.89
CA HIS A 61 -7.78 -14.56 -9.52
C HIS A 61 -8.16 -15.55 -8.41
N LYS A 62 -7.24 -16.39 -7.95
CA LYS A 62 -7.45 -17.24 -6.77
C LYS A 62 -7.30 -16.48 -5.45
N ILE A 63 -6.57 -15.37 -5.47
CA ILE A 63 -6.28 -14.53 -4.29
C ILE A 63 -7.04 -13.20 -4.40
N VAL A 64 -7.07 -12.61 -5.60
CA VAL A 64 -7.72 -11.32 -5.87
C VAL A 64 -9.02 -11.54 -6.64
N PRO A 65 -10.10 -10.80 -6.34
CA PRO A 65 -11.31 -10.91 -7.14
C PRO A 65 -11.08 -10.44 -8.59
N PRO A 66 -11.63 -11.14 -9.60
CA PRO A 66 -11.55 -10.69 -10.99
C PRO A 66 -12.35 -9.41 -11.21
N ARG A 67 -12.08 -8.71 -12.31
CA ARG A 67 -12.82 -7.48 -12.64
C ARG A 67 -14.27 -7.83 -12.93
N ARG A 68 -15.19 -6.92 -12.58
CA ARG A 68 -16.63 -7.14 -12.77
C ARG A 68 -17.07 -7.33 -14.22
N ILE A 69 -16.27 -6.86 -15.18
CA ILE A 69 -16.52 -7.05 -16.61
C ILE A 69 -16.18 -8.50 -16.97
N GLU A 70 -14.96 -8.94 -16.68
CA GLU A 70 -14.47 -10.30 -16.92
C GLU A 70 -15.32 -11.36 -16.22
N MET A 71 -15.75 -11.12 -14.97
CA MET A 71 -16.66 -12.00 -14.23
C MET A 71 -17.99 -12.28 -14.93
N LYS A 72 -18.47 -11.37 -15.79
CA LYS A 72 -19.77 -11.53 -16.48
C LYS A 72 -19.66 -12.29 -17.80
N ASP A 73 -18.49 -12.26 -18.42
CA ASP A 73 -18.27 -12.84 -19.75
C ASP A 73 -17.55 -14.20 -19.66
N ASP A 74 -16.72 -14.39 -18.63
CA ASP A 74 -15.91 -15.61 -18.44
C ASP A 74 -16.39 -16.46 -17.26
N MET A 75 -16.53 -17.77 -17.51
CA MET A 75 -16.98 -18.75 -16.53
C MET A 75 -15.94 -18.95 -15.42
N GLU A 76 -14.64 -18.96 -15.74
CA GLU A 76 -13.58 -19.19 -14.75
C GLU A 76 -13.54 -18.04 -13.74
N SER A 77 -13.61 -16.81 -14.24
CA SER A 77 -13.74 -15.59 -13.43
C SER A 77 -14.94 -15.63 -12.49
N LEU A 78 -16.09 -16.15 -12.94
CA LEU A 78 -17.27 -16.29 -12.08
C LEU A 78 -17.07 -17.33 -10.98
N ILE A 79 -16.44 -18.47 -11.29
CA ILE A 79 -16.12 -19.51 -10.30
C ILE A 79 -15.19 -18.95 -9.23
N HIS A 80 -14.13 -18.26 -9.65
CA HIS A 80 -13.16 -17.64 -8.75
C HIS A 80 -13.82 -16.59 -7.85
N HIS A 81 -14.66 -15.72 -8.41
CA HIS A 81 -15.44 -14.77 -7.62
C HIS A 81 -16.33 -15.49 -6.60
N PHE A 82 -17.10 -16.50 -7.02
CA PHE A 82 -18.01 -17.22 -6.13
C PHE A 82 -17.25 -17.91 -4.98
N LYS A 83 -16.19 -18.66 -5.29
CA LYS A 83 -15.35 -19.35 -4.30
C LYS A 83 -14.69 -18.37 -3.32
N LEU A 84 -14.12 -17.28 -3.83
CA LEU A 84 -13.42 -16.29 -3.01
C LEU A 84 -14.35 -15.59 -2.01
N PHE A 85 -15.59 -15.27 -2.40
CA PHE A 85 -16.54 -14.58 -1.53
C PHE A 85 -17.35 -15.50 -0.61
N THR A 86 -17.38 -16.81 -0.88
CA THR A 86 -18.12 -17.79 -0.06
C THR A 86 -17.21 -18.56 0.88
N GLU A 87 -16.12 -19.13 0.36
CA GLU A 87 -15.16 -19.97 1.08
C GLU A 87 -13.93 -19.18 1.53
N GLY A 88 -13.52 -18.19 0.74
CA GLY A 88 -12.24 -17.50 0.89
C GLY A 88 -11.11 -18.18 0.13
N TYR A 89 -9.89 -17.67 0.27
CA TYR A 89 -8.68 -18.29 -0.28
C TYR A 89 -7.95 -19.08 0.82
N CYS A 90 -7.38 -20.23 0.45
CA CYS A 90 -6.63 -21.06 1.39
C CYS A 90 -5.23 -20.47 1.61
N VAL A 91 -4.92 -20.12 2.85
CA VAL A 91 -3.57 -19.72 3.27
C VAL A 91 -2.75 -20.99 3.53
N PRO A 92 -1.50 -21.10 3.07
CA PRO A 92 -0.64 -22.23 3.42
C PRO A 92 -0.44 -22.34 4.93
N GLU A 93 -0.28 -23.57 5.43
CA GLU A 93 0.08 -23.81 6.82
C GLU A 93 1.45 -23.19 7.12
N GLY A 94 1.57 -22.53 8.28
CA GLY A 94 2.77 -21.81 8.72
C GLY A 94 3.48 -22.51 9.87
#